data_AF-A0A453RJ90-F1
#
_entry.id   AF-A0A453RJ90-F1
#
_cell.length_a   1.000
_cell.length_b   1.000
_cell.length_c   1.000
_cell.angle_alpha   90.00
_cell.angle_beta   90.00
_cell.angle_gamma   90.00
#
_symmetry.space_group_name_H-M   'P 1'
#
loop_
_entity.id
_entity.type
_entity.pdbx_description
1 polymer ?
#
loop_
_entity_poly.entity_id
_entity_poly.type
_entity_poly.pdbx_seq_one_letter_code
_entity_poly.pdbx_strand_id
1 'polypeptide(L)'
;MRSYIVSILKSVPVKYISSPELGFLKSISKRAGRRTKLVFRFPDNFLSDPSTNQTYSSLSKNLTFIKTIASGIMVPKIYIWPVTNDNYLQPPTSFVQDAHSAGLEIYASDFANDRIIPYNYSYDPLQEYLSFISDGGFSVDGVLTDYPITASEAIGCFADLNASKADHGKPLIISHNGASGDYPDCTDLAYQNAIKDGADVIDCALQVTKDGVLICMSSINLLDTTNVQMTPFSSRTSVVPEIRDTPGIFTFNLTWNDISDSSLKPKISSPLSTYYLVRNPRYTNTGKFVKFSDFLEYGKDQDLSGIMITIEVILPLEVTSTLISSVMLTSQFTNLTLFYSKKRVLV
;
A
#
# COMPACT_ATOMS: atom_id res chain seq x y z
N MET A 1 -13.10 -0.34 14.40
CA MET A 1 -12.19 -0.98 13.43
C MET A 1 -12.29 -2.49 13.49
N ARG A 2 -12.05 -3.11 14.65
CA ARG A 2 -12.23 -4.57 14.83
C ARG A 2 -13.63 -5.08 14.46
N SER A 3 -14.69 -4.44 14.98
CA SER A 3 -16.09 -4.80 14.72
C SER A 3 -16.43 -4.77 13.22
N TYR A 4 -15.96 -3.74 12.53
CA TYR A 4 -16.09 -3.58 11.09
C TYR A 4 -15.42 -4.71 10.30
N ILE A 5 -14.15 -4.99 10.55
CA ILE A 5 -13.44 -6.05 9.82
C ILE A 5 -14.10 -7.42 10.05
N VAL A 6 -14.60 -7.67 11.27
CA VAL A 6 -15.40 -8.86 11.56
C VAL A 6 -16.72 -8.88 10.78
N SER A 7 -17.33 -7.73 10.49
CA SER A 7 -18.54 -7.63 9.66
C SER A 7 -18.25 -7.99 8.20
N ILE A 8 -17.16 -7.47 7.61
CA ILE A 8 -16.76 -7.82 6.24
C ILE A 8 -16.45 -9.30 6.14
N LEU A 9 -15.71 -9.86 7.10
CA LEU A 9 -15.30 -11.27 7.11
C LEU A 9 -16.49 -12.26 7.10
N LYS A 10 -17.69 -11.82 7.50
CA LYS A 10 -18.92 -12.63 7.39
C LYS A 10 -19.50 -12.65 5.97
N SER A 11 -19.18 -11.64 5.17
CA SER A 11 -19.88 -11.33 3.92
C SER A 11 -19.00 -11.59 2.70
N VAL A 12 -17.67 -11.51 2.85
CA VAL A 12 -16.71 -11.59 1.73
C VAL A 12 -15.54 -12.50 2.13
N PRO A 13 -15.10 -13.43 1.26
CA PRO A 13 -13.88 -14.18 1.48
C PRO A 13 -12.67 -13.24 1.40
N VAL A 14 -11.92 -13.13 2.50
CA VAL A 14 -10.72 -12.28 2.59
C VAL A 14 -9.48 -13.16 2.63
N LYS A 15 -8.59 -13.01 1.63
CA LYS A 15 -7.35 -13.79 1.57
C LYS A 15 -6.27 -13.23 2.49
N TYR A 16 -6.17 -11.91 2.68
CA TYR A 16 -5.15 -11.30 3.55
C TYR A 16 -5.71 -10.20 4.47
N ILE A 17 -5.05 -9.95 5.60
CA ILE A 17 -5.31 -8.77 6.44
C ILE A 17 -3.97 -8.32 6.97
N SER A 18 -3.55 -7.09 6.67
CA SER A 18 -2.29 -6.57 7.18
C SER A 18 -2.46 -5.41 8.17
N SER A 19 -1.51 -5.20 9.07
CA SER A 19 -1.60 -4.11 10.06
C SER A 19 -0.23 -3.86 10.67
N PRO A 20 0.11 -2.60 11.01
CA PRO A 20 1.29 -2.29 11.81
C PRO A 20 1.07 -2.47 13.32
N GLU A 21 -0.14 -2.85 13.76
CA GLU A 21 -0.45 -3.11 15.17
C GLU A 21 -0.63 -4.62 15.41
N LEU A 22 0.28 -5.28 16.14
CA LEU A 22 0.19 -6.73 16.42
C LEU A 22 -1.04 -7.08 17.26
N GLY A 23 -1.37 -6.24 18.24
CA GLY A 23 -2.55 -6.41 19.08
C GLY A 23 -3.84 -6.39 18.27
N PHE A 24 -3.91 -5.59 17.20
CA PHE A 24 -5.03 -5.61 16.27
C PHE A 24 -5.11 -6.96 15.54
N LEU A 25 -4.00 -7.43 14.94
CA LEU A 25 -3.97 -8.73 14.25
C LEU A 25 -4.36 -9.88 15.18
N LYS A 26 -3.83 -9.88 16.41
CA LYS A 26 -4.19 -10.87 17.45
C LYS A 26 -5.68 -10.81 17.82
N SER A 27 -6.29 -9.63 17.80
CA SER A 27 -7.72 -9.47 18.08
C SER A 27 -8.62 -10.03 16.97
N ILE A 28 -8.10 -10.06 15.73
CA ILE A 28 -8.79 -10.53 14.51
C ILE A 28 -8.50 -12.01 14.22
N SER A 29 -7.34 -12.56 14.61
CA SER A 29 -6.95 -13.93 14.29
C SER A 29 -7.95 -14.99 14.74
N LYS A 30 -8.66 -14.77 15.85
CA LYS A 30 -9.71 -15.68 16.34
C LYS A 30 -11.01 -15.64 15.51
N ARG A 31 -11.16 -14.66 14.62
CA ARG A 31 -12.36 -14.39 13.82
C ARG A 31 -12.11 -14.53 12.32
N ALA A 32 -10.86 -14.35 11.89
CA ALA A 32 -10.45 -14.58 10.52
C ALA A 32 -10.64 -16.06 10.13
N GLY A 33 -11.00 -16.31 8.88
CA GLY A 33 -11.12 -17.67 8.37
C GLY A 33 -9.75 -18.37 8.37
N ARG A 34 -9.74 -19.71 8.41
CA ARG A 34 -8.49 -20.50 8.41
C ARG A 34 -7.60 -20.25 7.18
N ARG A 35 -8.19 -19.76 6.07
CA ARG A 35 -7.48 -19.44 4.82
C ARG A 35 -7.04 -17.98 4.73
N THR A 36 -7.44 -17.13 5.68
CA THR A 36 -7.05 -15.71 5.71
C THR A 36 -5.65 -15.58 6.32
N LYS A 37 -4.71 -15.04 5.57
CA LYS A 37 -3.35 -14.77 5.99
C LYS A 37 -3.27 -13.41 6.70
N LEU A 38 -2.68 -13.38 7.89
CA LEU A 38 -2.45 -12.13 8.61
C LEU A 38 -1.02 -11.63 8.33
N VAL A 39 -0.85 -10.37 7.96
CA VAL A 39 0.46 -9.81 7.57
C VAL A 39 0.84 -8.65 8.49
N PHE A 40 1.95 -8.75 9.22
CA PHE A 40 2.39 -7.67 10.08
C PHE A 40 3.25 -6.65 9.30
N ARG A 41 2.87 -5.37 9.31
CA ARG A 41 3.57 -4.31 8.56
C ARG A 41 4.54 -3.56 9.45
N PHE A 42 5.76 -3.40 8.98
CA PHE A 42 6.76 -2.54 9.61
C PHE A 42 6.70 -1.18 8.90
N PRO A 43 6.31 -0.09 9.57
CA PRO A 43 6.29 1.23 8.95
C PRO A 43 7.68 1.86 8.88
N ASP A 44 8.45 1.79 9.98
CA ASP A 44 9.79 2.34 10.12
C ASP A 44 10.46 1.74 11.39
N ASN A 45 11.79 1.61 11.39
CA ASN A 45 12.59 1.05 12.47
C ASN A 45 12.47 1.82 13.80
N PHE A 46 12.26 3.13 13.74
CA PHE A 46 12.27 4.04 14.89
C PHE A 46 10.92 4.20 15.55
N LEU A 47 9.85 3.75 14.89
CA LEU A 47 8.50 3.81 15.44
C LEU A 47 8.26 2.64 16.42
N SER A 48 7.22 2.80 17.23
CA SER A 48 6.75 1.76 18.16
C SER A 48 5.39 1.24 17.77
N ASP A 49 5.17 -0.06 17.96
CA ASP A 49 3.84 -0.66 17.92
C ASP A 49 3.09 -0.25 19.21
N PRO A 50 2.03 0.57 19.10
CA PRO A 50 1.29 1.08 20.25
C PRO A 50 0.57 -0.02 21.04
N SER A 51 0.35 -1.19 20.44
CA SER A 51 -0.35 -2.29 21.08
C SER A 51 0.57 -3.19 21.93
N THR A 52 1.88 -3.14 21.69
CA THR A 52 2.88 -3.91 22.43
C THR A 52 3.87 -3.02 23.19
N ASN A 53 3.87 -1.72 22.91
CA ASN A 53 4.83 -0.73 23.41
C ASN A 53 6.30 -1.12 23.12
N GLN A 54 6.53 -1.88 22.04
CA GLN A 54 7.86 -2.26 21.55
C GLN A 54 8.16 -1.52 20.25
N THR A 55 9.43 -1.19 20.03
CA THR A 55 9.87 -0.65 18.75
C THR A 55 9.76 -1.71 17.65
N TYR A 56 9.51 -1.29 16.41
CA TYR A 56 9.51 -2.22 15.27
C TYR A 56 10.88 -2.90 15.09
N SER A 57 11.98 -2.21 15.42
CA SER A 57 13.32 -2.81 15.48
C SER A 57 13.47 -3.91 16.56
N SER A 58 12.79 -3.79 17.71
CA SER A 58 12.75 -4.85 18.71
C SER A 58 11.92 -6.04 18.22
N LEU A 59 10.76 -5.77 17.62
CA LEU A 59 9.87 -6.80 17.09
C LEU A 59 10.51 -7.58 15.93
N SER A 60 11.32 -6.93 15.08
CA SER A 60 12.00 -7.59 13.97
C SER A 60 13.00 -8.66 14.44
N LYS A 61 13.49 -8.58 15.69
CA LYS A 61 14.39 -9.58 16.28
C LYS A 61 13.65 -10.81 16.82
N ASN A 62 12.32 -10.81 16.85
CA ASN A 62 11.51 -11.89 17.39
C ASN A 62 10.42 -12.34 16.40
N LEU A 63 10.87 -12.87 15.26
CA LEU A 63 9.99 -13.34 14.18
C LEU A 63 9.13 -14.54 14.61
N THR A 64 9.61 -15.39 15.52
CA THR A 64 8.84 -16.52 16.06
C THR A 64 7.64 -16.04 16.88
N PHE A 65 7.79 -14.97 17.66
CA PHE A 65 6.65 -14.32 18.33
C PHE A 65 5.64 -13.78 17.31
N ILE A 66 6.11 -13.07 16.27
CA ILE A 66 5.24 -12.55 15.21
C ILE A 66 4.48 -13.70 14.53
N LYS A 67 5.13 -14.83 14.25
CA LYS A 67 4.53 -16.03 13.65
C LYS A 67 3.35 -16.60 14.45
N THR A 68 3.31 -16.40 15.77
CA THR A 68 2.17 -16.83 16.60
C THR A 68 0.89 -16.04 16.30
N ILE A 69 1.01 -14.88 15.66
CA ILE A 69 -0.09 -13.95 15.36
C ILE A 69 -0.31 -13.83 13.84
N ALA A 70 0.78 -13.84 13.06
CA ALA A 70 0.80 -13.55 11.63
C ALA A 70 1.31 -14.73 10.80
N SER A 71 0.92 -14.73 9.53
CA SER A 71 1.38 -15.64 8.48
C SER A 71 2.43 -15.00 7.57
N GLY A 72 2.56 -13.66 7.60
CA GLY A 72 3.61 -12.97 6.88
C GLY A 72 3.95 -11.60 7.47
N ILE A 73 4.95 -10.95 6.88
CA ILE A 73 5.44 -9.63 7.25
C ILE A 73 5.66 -8.77 5.99
N MET A 74 5.49 -7.45 6.11
CA MET A 74 5.85 -6.50 5.06
C MET A 74 6.82 -5.48 5.63
N VAL A 75 7.98 -5.33 5.00
CA VAL A 75 9.08 -4.50 5.51
C VAL A 75 9.65 -3.55 4.44
N PRO A 76 10.10 -2.35 4.83
CA PRO A 76 10.92 -1.51 3.97
C PRO A 76 12.17 -2.26 3.51
N LYS A 77 12.59 -2.03 2.25
CA LYS A 77 13.80 -2.61 1.65
C LYS A 77 15.04 -2.59 2.56
N ILE A 78 15.20 -1.55 3.38
CA ILE A 78 16.34 -1.35 4.28
C ILE A 78 16.49 -2.41 5.39
N TYR A 79 15.44 -3.18 5.69
CA TYR A 79 15.54 -4.32 6.62
C TYR A 79 16.30 -5.50 6.02
N ILE A 80 16.24 -5.65 4.69
CA ILE A 80 16.83 -6.75 3.94
C ILE A 80 18.21 -6.35 3.44
N TRP A 81 18.29 -5.17 2.83
CA TRP A 81 19.51 -4.58 2.29
C TRP A 81 19.83 -3.26 3.00
N PRO A 82 20.63 -3.27 4.06
CA PRO A 82 21.01 -2.05 4.76
C PRO A 82 21.85 -1.16 3.85
N VAL A 83 21.66 0.15 3.97
CA VAL A 83 22.36 1.16 3.15
C VAL A 83 23.21 2.02 4.07
N THR A 84 24.44 2.31 3.67
CA THR A 84 25.33 3.23 4.38
C THR A 84 24.91 4.69 4.18
N ASN A 85 25.41 5.60 5.00
CA ASN A 85 25.10 7.03 4.87
C ASN A 85 25.59 7.66 3.56
N ASP A 86 26.61 7.06 2.92
CA ASP A 86 27.12 7.41 1.60
C ASP A 86 26.45 6.62 0.45
N ASN A 87 25.30 6.00 0.72
CA ASN A 87 24.40 5.38 -0.26
C ASN A 87 24.98 4.14 -0.98
N TYR A 88 25.72 3.31 -0.25
CA TYR A 88 26.15 1.99 -0.72
C TYR A 88 25.44 0.87 0.05
N LEU A 89 25.21 -0.25 -0.63
CA LEU A 89 24.71 -1.47 -0.02
C LEU A 89 25.73 -2.03 0.96
N GLN A 90 25.25 -2.42 2.13
CA GLN A 90 25.93 -3.36 3.01
C GLN A 90 25.59 -4.80 2.61
N PRO A 91 26.32 -5.81 3.10
CA PRO A 91 25.91 -7.21 2.94
C PRO A 91 24.45 -7.43 3.35
N PRO A 92 23.72 -8.33 2.66
CA PRO A 92 22.32 -8.56 2.97
C PRO A 92 22.19 -9.14 4.39
N THR A 93 21.11 -8.79 5.08
CA THR A 93 20.79 -9.41 6.36
C THR A 93 20.26 -10.83 6.16
N SER A 94 20.25 -11.64 7.21
CA SER A 94 19.58 -12.95 7.20
C SER A 94 18.05 -12.85 7.29
N PHE A 95 17.48 -11.64 7.24
CA PHE A 95 16.11 -11.38 7.65
C PHE A 95 15.07 -12.13 6.80
N VAL A 96 15.32 -12.29 5.50
CA VAL A 96 14.44 -13.08 4.61
C VAL A 96 14.47 -14.56 4.99
N GLN A 97 15.67 -15.14 5.15
CA GLN A 97 15.83 -16.54 5.54
C GLN A 97 15.30 -16.81 6.95
N ASP A 98 15.48 -15.87 7.89
CA ASP A 98 14.97 -15.97 9.26
C ASP A 98 13.43 -15.92 9.26
N ALA A 99 12.81 -15.08 8.41
CA ALA A 99 11.36 -15.04 8.23
C ALA A 99 10.82 -16.36 7.67
N HIS A 100 11.43 -16.86 6.60
CA HIS A 100 11.05 -18.15 6.00
C HIS A 100 11.26 -19.32 6.96
N SER A 101 12.36 -19.34 7.71
CA SER A 101 12.64 -20.36 8.73
C SER A 101 11.62 -20.32 9.88
N ALA A 102 11.12 -19.13 10.21
CA ALA A 102 10.00 -18.98 11.15
C ALA A 102 8.64 -19.37 10.53
N GLY A 103 8.56 -19.60 9.21
CA GLY A 103 7.33 -19.90 8.48
C GLY A 103 6.49 -18.67 8.14
N LEU A 104 7.11 -17.50 8.02
CA LEU A 104 6.49 -16.24 7.60
C LEU A 104 6.78 -15.98 6.12
N GLU A 105 5.75 -15.57 5.37
CA GLU A 105 5.95 -14.89 4.07
C GLU A 105 6.53 -13.49 4.31
N ILE A 106 7.38 -12.98 3.42
CA ILE A 106 7.98 -11.64 3.50
C ILE A 106 7.74 -10.85 2.22
N TYR A 107 7.20 -9.64 2.38
CA TYR A 107 6.95 -8.69 1.30
C TYR A 107 7.83 -7.45 1.47
N ALA A 108 8.55 -7.03 0.43
CA ALA A 108 9.39 -5.84 0.49
C ALA A 108 8.65 -4.60 -0.04
N SER A 109 8.73 -3.48 0.66
CA SER A 109 8.11 -2.20 0.26
C SER A 109 9.15 -1.13 -0.05
N ASP A 110 8.69 0.06 -0.49
CA ASP A 110 9.51 1.24 -0.79
C ASP A 110 10.25 1.21 -2.14
N PHE A 111 9.74 0.46 -3.10
CA PHE A 111 10.24 0.47 -4.47
C PHE A 111 9.67 1.63 -5.28
N ALA A 112 10.56 2.42 -5.87
CA ALA A 112 10.22 3.52 -6.75
C ALA A 112 11.45 3.90 -7.61
N ASN A 113 11.24 4.11 -8.92
CA ASN A 113 12.32 4.39 -9.87
C ASN A 113 12.88 5.80 -9.72
N ASP A 114 12.07 6.73 -9.21
CA ASP A 114 12.43 8.12 -8.94
C ASP A 114 12.98 8.33 -7.53
N ARG A 115 13.49 7.25 -6.90
CA ARG A 115 14.23 7.33 -5.64
C ARG A 115 15.74 7.27 -5.89
N ILE A 116 16.51 7.92 -5.02
CA ILE A 116 17.95 7.68 -4.94
C ILE A 116 18.14 6.26 -4.42
N ILE A 117 18.40 5.33 -5.33
CA ILE A 117 18.74 3.95 -5.00
C ILE A 117 20.25 3.82 -4.74
N PRO A 118 20.69 2.79 -4.01
CA PRO A 118 22.11 2.57 -3.74
C PRO A 118 22.97 2.54 -5.02
N TYR A 119 24.16 3.14 -4.96
CA TYR A 119 25.05 3.26 -6.13
C TYR A 119 25.48 1.91 -6.72
N ASN A 120 25.42 0.84 -5.92
CA ASN A 120 25.66 -0.53 -6.35
C ASN A 120 24.77 -0.96 -7.53
N TYR A 121 23.57 -0.40 -7.61
CA TYR A 121 22.64 -0.66 -8.71
C TYR A 121 22.91 0.20 -9.93
N SER A 122 23.87 1.13 -9.90
CA SER A 122 24.17 2.06 -11.00
C SER A 122 22.94 2.84 -11.49
N TYR A 123 22.01 3.14 -10.57
CA TYR A 123 20.70 3.74 -10.87
C TYR A 123 19.81 2.92 -11.81
N ASP A 124 20.07 1.62 -11.93
CA ASP A 124 19.19 0.68 -12.60
C ASP A 124 18.16 0.10 -11.61
N PRO A 125 16.88 0.53 -11.69
CA PRO A 125 15.87 0.00 -10.80
C PRO A 125 15.59 -1.49 -11.05
N LEU A 126 15.79 -2.00 -12.27
CA LEU A 126 15.61 -3.43 -12.57
C LEU A 126 16.57 -4.29 -11.74
N GLN A 127 17.84 -3.87 -11.67
CA GLN A 127 18.84 -4.54 -10.85
C GLN A 127 18.51 -4.48 -9.35
N GLU A 128 17.87 -3.40 -8.91
CA GLU A 128 17.34 -3.32 -7.54
C GLU A 128 16.24 -4.38 -7.31
N TYR A 129 15.24 -4.52 -8.17
CA TYR A 129 14.22 -5.57 -7.98
C TYR A 129 14.85 -6.98 -8.01
N LEU A 130 15.77 -7.24 -8.94
CA LEU A 130 16.45 -8.53 -9.08
C LEU A 130 17.20 -8.97 -7.81
N SER A 131 17.77 -8.02 -7.06
CA SER A 131 18.50 -8.33 -5.81
C SER A 131 17.59 -8.80 -4.67
N PHE A 132 16.27 -8.62 -4.77
CA PHE A 132 15.29 -9.10 -3.79
C PHE A 132 14.60 -10.41 -4.18
N ILE A 133 14.72 -10.84 -5.44
CA ILE A 133 13.97 -11.99 -5.97
C ILE A 133 14.85 -13.14 -6.49
N SER A 134 16.08 -12.86 -6.92
CA SER A 134 16.95 -13.85 -7.57
C SER A 134 18.40 -13.75 -7.09
N ASP A 135 19.00 -12.58 -7.22
CA ASP A 135 20.47 -12.47 -7.20
C ASP A 135 21.05 -12.42 -5.77
N GLY A 136 20.21 -12.17 -4.76
CA GLY A 136 20.62 -12.05 -3.35
C GLY A 136 20.90 -13.38 -2.64
N GLY A 137 20.70 -14.53 -3.28
CA GLY A 137 20.71 -15.85 -2.62
C GLY A 137 19.47 -16.10 -1.75
N PHE A 138 18.43 -15.30 -1.94
CA PHE A 138 17.09 -15.41 -1.36
C PHE A 138 16.07 -14.79 -2.32
N SER A 139 14.80 -15.05 -2.06
CA SER A 139 13.69 -14.37 -2.73
C SER A 139 12.68 -13.90 -1.70
N VAL A 140 12.17 -12.69 -1.83
CA VAL A 140 10.95 -12.28 -1.12
C VAL A 140 9.71 -12.90 -1.78
N ASP A 141 8.59 -12.93 -1.06
CA ASP A 141 7.30 -13.45 -1.55
C ASP A 141 6.49 -12.40 -2.34
N GLY A 142 6.95 -11.15 -2.37
CA GLY A 142 6.41 -10.10 -3.22
C GLY A 142 6.95 -8.71 -2.92
N VAL A 143 6.63 -7.77 -3.79
CA VAL A 143 7.05 -6.36 -3.71
C VAL A 143 5.86 -5.41 -3.77
N LEU A 144 5.93 -4.32 -3.01
CA LEU A 144 5.01 -3.18 -3.09
C LEU A 144 5.71 -2.01 -3.76
N THR A 145 5.18 -1.53 -4.89
CA THR A 145 5.88 -0.59 -5.78
C THR A 145 4.99 0.52 -6.35
N ASP A 146 5.57 1.70 -6.53
CA ASP A 146 4.98 2.82 -7.29
C ASP A 146 5.06 2.63 -8.82
N TYR A 147 5.92 1.71 -9.29
CA TYR A 147 6.20 1.44 -10.71
C TYR A 147 6.01 -0.05 -11.04
N PRO A 148 4.76 -0.51 -11.21
CA PRO A 148 4.48 -1.91 -11.51
C PRO A 148 5.21 -2.42 -12.76
N ILE A 149 5.42 -1.57 -13.78
CA ILE A 149 6.11 -1.97 -15.02
C ILE A 149 7.51 -2.51 -14.76
N THR A 150 8.29 -1.86 -13.90
CA THR A 150 9.67 -2.27 -13.62
C THR A 150 9.72 -3.53 -12.78
N ALA A 151 8.80 -3.69 -11.83
CA ALA A 151 8.66 -4.93 -11.07
C ALA A 151 8.24 -6.10 -11.98
N SER A 152 7.32 -5.85 -12.90
CA SER A 152 6.84 -6.82 -13.91
C SER A 152 7.93 -7.24 -14.88
N GLU A 153 8.74 -6.29 -15.36
CA GLU A 153 9.91 -6.61 -16.17
C GLU A 153 10.92 -7.47 -15.38
N ALA A 154 11.26 -7.08 -14.14
CA ALA A 154 12.20 -7.84 -13.32
C ALA A 154 11.71 -9.26 -13.01
N ILE A 155 10.48 -9.38 -12.52
CA ILE A 155 9.91 -10.65 -12.04
C ILE A 155 9.41 -11.52 -13.19
N GLY A 156 8.86 -10.92 -14.24
CA GLY A 156 8.26 -11.64 -15.38
C GLY A 156 9.26 -12.01 -16.47
N CYS A 157 10.29 -11.20 -16.72
CA CYS A 157 11.24 -11.45 -17.81
C CYS A 157 12.58 -11.98 -17.33
N PHE A 158 13.06 -11.56 -16.16
CA PHE A 158 14.45 -11.80 -15.74
C PHE A 158 14.60 -12.79 -14.57
N ALA A 159 13.59 -12.93 -13.69
CA ALA A 159 13.66 -13.89 -12.57
C ALA A 159 13.80 -15.34 -13.05
N ASP A 160 13.18 -15.70 -14.17
CA ASP A 160 13.24 -17.07 -14.73
C ASP A 160 14.58 -17.38 -15.43
N LEU A 161 15.36 -16.37 -15.81
CA LEU A 161 16.67 -16.56 -16.47
C LEU A 161 17.75 -17.06 -15.50
N ASN A 162 17.60 -16.76 -14.21
CA ASN A 162 18.53 -17.11 -13.15
C ASN A 162 17.96 -18.13 -12.16
N ALA A 163 16.95 -18.92 -12.57
CA ALA A 163 16.20 -19.86 -11.72
C ALA A 163 17.09 -20.82 -10.90
N SER A 164 17.60 -20.33 -9.78
CA SER A 164 17.97 -21.11 -8.63
C SER A 164 16.65 -21.52 -7.97
N LYS A 165 16.58 -22.78 -7.55
CA LYS A 165 15.38 -23.39 -6.94
C LYS A 165 15.06 -22.78 -5.57
N ALA A 166 14.68 -21.51 -5.52
CA ALA A 166 13.98 -20.98 -4.36
C ALA A 166 12.62 -21.67 -4.30
N ASP A 167 12.31 -22.33 -3.19
CA ASP A 167 11.10 -23.15 -2.95
C ASP A 167 9.82 -22.29 -2.77
N HIS A 168 9.83 -21.07 -3.28
CA HIS A 168 8.78 -20.08 -3.11
C HIS A 168 8.19 -19.72 -4.48
N GLY A 169 6.87 -19.56 -4.55
CA GLY A 169 6.18 -19.21 -5.79
C GLY A 169 6.62 -17.85 -6.35
N LYS A 170 6.24 -17.55 -7.60
CA LYS A 170 6.54 -16.26 -8.25
C LYS A 170 6.18 -15.08 -7.32
N PRO A 171 7.11 -14.17 -7.02
CA PRO A 171 6.83 -13.01 -6.16
C PRO A 171 5.67 -12.17 -6.70
N LEU A 172 4.78 -11.71 -5.81
CA LEU A 172 3.64 -10.86 -6.21
C LEU A 172 4.06 -9.41 -6.45
N ILE A 173 3.50 -8.79 -7.49
CA ILE A 173 3.61 -7.36 -7.79
C ILE A 173 2.37 -6.65 -7.28
N ILE A 174 2.54 -5.83 -6.22
CA ILE A 174 1.46 -5.05 -5.64
C ILE A 174 1.69 -3.58 -6.00
N SER A 175 0.71 -2.94 -6.65
CA SER A 175 0.78 -1.49 -6.89
C SER A 175 0.71 -0.71 -5.59
N HIS A 176 1.25 0.51 -5.58
CA HIS A 176 1.06 1.46 -4.51
C HIS A 176 0.35 2.71 -5.04
N ASN A 177 -0.95 2.74 -4.79
CA ASN A 177 -1.97 3.65 -5.31
C ASN A 177 -2.06 3.67 -6.85
N GLY A 178 -1.92 2.50 -7.48
CA GLY A 178 -1.79 2.33 -8.94
C GLY A 178 -0.36 2.59 -9.45
N ALA A 179 -0.23 2.95 -10.73
CA ALA A 179 1.05 3.37 -11.33
C ALA A 179 1.35 4.83 -10.95
N SER A 180 1.47 5.07 -9.64
CA SER A 180 1.59 6.41 -9.07
C SER A 180 2.91 7.09 -9.47
N GLY A 181 3.90 6.33 -9.92
CA GLY A 181 5.12 6.81 -10.56
C GLY A 181 4.90 7.59 -11.86
N ASP A 182 3.84 7.26 -12.61
CA ASP A 182 3.57 7.82 -13.94
C ASP A 182 2.39 8.79 -13.95
N TYR A 183 1.39 8.56 -13.09
CA TYR A 183 0.16 9.34 -13.02
C TYR A 183 -0.15 9.77 -11.58
N PRO A 184 -0.98 10.80 -11.37
CA PRO A 184 -1.51 11.11 -10.04
C PRO A 184 -2.14 9.88 -9.40
N ASP A 185 -1.83 9.66 -8.13
CA ASP A 185 -2.19 8.46 -7.40
C ASP A 185 -3.72 8.30 -7.24
N CYS A 186 -4.16 7.05 -7.08
CA CYS A 186 -5.58 6.71 -6.89
C CYS A 186 -6.53 7.23 -8.00
N THR A 187 -6.03 7.46 -9.22
CA THR A 187 -6.83 7.89 -10.38
C THR A 187 -7.19 6.74 -11.31
N ASP A 188 -8.17 6.96 -12.17
CA ASP A 188 -8.54 6.04 -13.26
C ASP A 188 -7.33 5.65 -14.12
N LEU A 189 -6.52 6.64 -14.52
CA LEU A 189 -5.30 6.41 -15.32
C LEU A 189 -4.25 5.61 -14.56
N ALA A 190 -4.01 5.92 -13.28
CA ALA A 190 -3.04 5.19 -12.47
C ALA A 190 -3.43 3.71 -12.32
N TYR A 191 -4.72 3.41 -12.12
CA TYR A 191 -5.19 2.03 -12.00
C TYR A 191 -5.16 1.28 -13.33
N GLN A 192 -5.65 1.88 -14.40
CA GLN A 192 -5.62 1.27 -15.73
C GLN A 192 -4.17 0.98 -16.16
N ASN A 193 -3.24 1.89 -15.89
CA ASN A 193 -1.84 1.68 -16.24
C ASN A 193 -1.19 0.59 -15.37
N ALA A 194 -1.46 0.54 -14.05
CA ALA A 194 -0.93 -0.52 -13.19
C ALA A 194 -1.34 -1.93 -13.67
N ILE A 195 -2.59 -2.09 -14.11
CA ILE A 195 -3.09 -3.36 -14.68
C ILE A 195 -2.35 -3.69 -15.98
N LYS A 196 -2.24 -2.70 -16.88
CA LYS A 196 -1.53 -2.85 -18.16
C LYS A 196 -0.05 -3.20 -17.96
N ASP A 197 0.56 -2.66 -16.92
CA ASP A 197 1.95 -2.88 -16.55
C ASP A 197 2.20 -4.26 -15.92
N GLY A 198 1.15 -5.01 -15.61
CA GLY A 198 1.24 -6.37 -15.07
C GLY A 198 1.31 -6.44 -13.55
N ALA A 199 0.70 -5.48 -12.82
CA ALA A 199 0.48 -5.65 -11.39
C ALA A 199 -0.39 -6.89 -11.14
N ASP A 200 -0.01 -7.75 -10.19
CA ASP A 200 -0.85 -8.87 -9.75
C ASP A 200 -1.98 -8.40 -8.82
N VAL A 201 -1.73 -7.33 -8.06
CA VAL A 201 -2.67 -6.73 -7.12
C VAL A 201 -2.66 -5.22 -7.27
N ILE A 202 -3.84 -4.63 -7.47
CA ILE A 202 -4.04 -3.17 -7.39
C ILE A 202 -4.59 -2.76 -6.03
N ASP A 203 -4.19 -1.60 -5.51
CA ASP A 203 -4.56 -1.13 -4.18
C ASP A 203 -5.40 0.15 -4.16
N CYS A 204 -6.36 0.23 -3.26
CA CYS A 204 -7.15 1.43 -3.02
C CYS A 204 -7.06 1.84 -1.55
N ALA A 205 -6.47 3.02 -1.30
CA ALA A 205 -6.56 3.69 0.00
C ALA A 205 -7.93 4.34 0.14
N LEU A 206 -8.77 3.81 1.03
CA LEU A 206 -10.13 4.25 1.21
C LEU A 206 -10.23 5.50 2.08
N GLN A 207 -10.88 6.50 1.51
CA GLN A 207 -11.37 7.69 2.20
C GLN A 207 -12.89 7.80 2.00
N VAL A 208 -13.52 8.73 2.72
CA VAL A 208 -14.96 8.98 2.59
C VAL A 208 -15.25 10.47 2.54
N THR A 209 -16.20 10.83 1.69
CA THR A 209 -16.67 12.20 1.50
C THR A 209 -17.67 12.62 2.57
N LYS A 210 -17.99 13.91 2.63
CA LYS A 210 -19.00 14.48 3.54
C LYS A 210 -20.37 13.82 3.40
N ASP A 211 -20.75 13.45 2.18
CA ASP A 211 -22.01 12.79 1.83
C ASP A 211 -21.92 11.25 1.87
N GLY A 212 -20.84 10.69 2.43
CA GLY A 212 -20.73 9.24 2.68
C GLY A 212 -20.33 8.41 1.45
N VAL A 213 -19.78 9.02 0.41
CA VAL A 213 -19.27 8.31 -0.77
C VAL A 213 -17.85 7.82 -0.48
N LEU A 214 -17.60 6.54 -0.72
CA LEU A 214 -16.27 5.94 -0.60
C LEU A 214 -15.46 6.21 -1.86
N ILE A 215 -14.22 6.66 -1.67
CA ILE A 215 -13.30 7.02 -2.76
C ILE A 215 -11.92 6.41 -2.52
N CYS A 216 -11.20 6.14 -3.60
CA CYS A 216 -9.79 5.82 -3.53
C CYS A 216 -8.98 7.12 -3.49
N MET A 217 -8.21 7.32 -2.42
CA MET A 217 -7.38 8.50 -2.21
C MET A 217 -6.27 8.22 -1.17
N SER A 218 -5.03 8.51 -1.54
CA SER A 218 -3.83 8.21 -0.77
C SER A 218 -3.61 9.12 0.45
N SER A 219 -4.33 10.23 0.56
CA SER A 219 -4.32 11.11 1.73
C SER A 219 -5.72 11.59 2.09
N ILE A 220 -6.00 11.66 3.38
CA ILE A 220 -7.23 12.28 3.89
C ILE A 220 -7.23 13.81 3.72
N ASN A 221 -6.07 14.45 3.59
CA ASN A 221 -5.97 15.89 3.34
C ASN A 221 -5.69 16.15 1.86
N LEU A 222 -6.64 16.82 1.21
CA LEU A 222 -6.60 17.18 -0.20
C LEU A 222 -5.44 18.12 -0.53
N LEU A 223 -4.84 18.81 0.46
CA LEU A 223 -3.63 19.61 0.25
C LEU A 223 -2.44 18.79 -0.25
N ASP A 224 -2.40 17.50 0.10
CA ASP A 224 -1.21 16.67 -0.11
C ASP A 224 -1.13 16.15 -1.56
N THR A 225 -2.28 15.82 -2.18
CA THR A 225 -2.35 15.12 -3.47
C THR A 225 -3.34 15.73 -4.47
N THR A 226 -3.75 16.99 -4.27
CA THR A 226 -4.63 17.70 -5.22
C THR A 226 -4.21 19.15 -5.43
N ASN A 227 -4.90 19.85 -6.32
CA ASN A 227 -4.78 21.30 -6.50
C ASN A 227 -5.77 22.12 -5.63
N VAL A 228 -6.38 21.56 -4.58
CA VAL A 228 -7.51 22.16 -3.85
C VAL A 228 -7.29 23.61 -3.39
N GLN A 229 -6.05 23.99 -3.10
CA GLN A 229 -5.68 25.37 -2.71
C GLN A 229 -5.99 26.41 -3.80
N MET A 230 -6.00 25.99 -5.07
CA MET A 230 -6.26 26.86 -6.23
C MET A 230 -7.73 26.81 -6.69
N THR A 231 -8.62 26.26 -5.87
CA THR A 231 -10.04 26.09 -6.17
C THR A 231 -10.91 26.88 -5.18
N PRO A 232 -12.22 27.07 -5.46
CA PRO A 232 -13.15 27.65 -4.49
C PRO A 232 -13.23 26.88 -3.15
N PHE A 233 -12.83 25.60 -3.15
CA PHE A 233 -12.83 24.75 -1.96
C PHE A 233 -11.69 25.05 -0.98
N SER A 234 -10.73 25.92 -1.33
CA SER A 234 -9.73 26.47 -0.39
C SER A 234 -10.34 27.04 0.89
N SER A 235 -11.57 27.58 0.79
CA SER A 235 -12.36 28.08 1.92
C SER A 235 -12.87 27.01 2.89
N ARG A 236 -12.77 25.71 2.55
CA ARG A 236 -13.24 24.57 3.37
C ARG A 236 -12.19 24.08 4.38
N THR A 237 -11.21 24.92 4.67
CA THR A 237 -10.13 24.61 5.62
C THR A 237 -10.69 24.35 7.02
N SER A 238 -10.16 23.35 7.71
CA SER A 238 -10.49 23.02 9.11
C SER A 238 -9.26 22.49 9.86
N VAL A 239 -9.31 22.51 11.18
CA VAL A 239 -8.30 21.90 12.06
C VAL A 239 -8.94 20.68 12.70
N VAL A 240 -8.28 19.53 12.58
CA VAL A 240 -8.70 18.26 13.20
C VAL A 240 -7.49 17.71 13.95
N PRO A 241 -7.37 18.01 15.25
CA PRO A 241 -6.18 17.65 16.04
C PRO A 241 -5.87 16.15 16.04
N GLU A 242 -6.88 15.30 15.88
CA GLU A 242 -6.69 13.85 15.76
C GLU A 242 -6.02 13.43 14.44
N ILE A 243 -5.94 14.34 13.45
CA ILE A 243 -5.25 14.14 12.16
C ILE A 243 -3.92 14.90 12.13
N ARG A 244 -3.97 16.20 12.43
CA ARG A 244 -2.82 17.10 12.40
C ARG A 244 -3.17 18.40 13.13
N ASP A 245 -2.19 18.99 13.79
CA ASP A 245 -2.34 20.28 14.49
C ASP A 245 -2.37 21.49 13.55
N THR A 246 -2.22 21.28 12.24
CA THR A 246 -2.25 22.34 11.23
C THR A 246 -3.56 22.34 10.43
N PRO A 247 -4.01 23.51 9.95
CA PRO A 247 -5.18 23.59 9.07
C PRO A 247 -5.01 22.75 7.81
N GLY A 248 -6.05 21.99 7.45
CA GLY A 248 -6.12 21.16 6.26
C GLY A 248 -7.47 21.24 5.58
N ILE A 249 -7.58 20.66 4.38
CA ILE A 249 -8.86 20.50 3.67
C ILE A 249 -9.08 19.01 3.48
N PHE A 250 -9.95 18.43 4.28
CA PHE A 250 -10.08 16.98 4.34
C PHE A 250 -11.17 16.46 3.40
N THR A 251 -11.04 15.20 2.99
CA THR A 251 -12.03 14.51 2.14
C THR A 251 -13.45 14.59 2.71
N PHE A 252 -13.60 14.50 4.03
CA PHE A 252 -14.90 14.62 4.72
C PHE A 252 -15.43 16.06 4.87
N ASN A 253 -14.69 17.08 4.41
CA ASN A 253 -15.19 18.44 4.32
C ASN A 253 -16.00 18.68 3.02
N LEU A 254 -15.80 17.84 1.99
CA LEU A 254 -16.33 18.00 0.63
C LEU A 254 -17.29 16.85 0.28
N THR A 255 -18.35 17.13 -0.49
CA THR A 255 -19.20 16.07 -1.07
C THR A 255 -18.51 15.41 -2.27
N TRP A 256 -19.01 14.26 -2.74
CA TRP A 256 -18.50 13.69 -4.00
C TRP A 256 -18.67 14.66 -5.17
N ASN A 257 -19.75 15.43 -5.21
CA ASN A 257 -19.96 16.43 -6.26
C ASN A 257 -18.88 17.53 -6.23
N ASP A 258 -18.45 17.94 -5.03
CA ASP A 258 -17.33 18.87 -4.87
C ASP A 258 -15.98 18.22 -5.29
N ILE A 259 -15.75 16.97 -4.90
CA ILE A 259 -14.51 16.24 -5.22
C ILE A 259 -14.37 15.99 -6.73
N SER A 260 -15.47 15.60 -7.38
CA SER A 260 -15.51 15.33 -8.83
C SER A 260 -15.68 16.59 -9.69
N ASP A 261 -15.69 17.77 -9.07
CA ASP A 261 -15.77 19.04 -9.78
C ASP A 261 -14.58 19.23 -10.74
N SER A 262 -14.84 19.85 -11.89
CA SER A 262 -13.83 20.04 -12.92
C SER A 262 -12.64 20.91 -12.49
N SER A 263 -12.80 21.80 -11.50
CA SER A 263 -11.73 22.66 -10.98
C SER A 263 -10.78 21.93 -10.03
N LEU A 264 -11.27 20.92 -9.31
CA LEU A 264 -10.47 20.09 -8.42
C LEU A 264 -9.84 18.95 -9.22
N LYS A 265 -8.51 18.92 -9.21
CA LYS A 265 -7.69 17.96 -9.95
C LYS A 265 -6.80 17.19 -8.98
N PRO A 266 -6.63 15.87 -9.21
CA PRO A 266 -5.57 15.13 -8.55
C PRO A 266 -4.21 15.75 -8.95
N LYS A 267 -3.19 15.56 -8.12
CA LYS A 267 -1.86 16.09 -8.33
C LYS A 267 -0.84 14.99 -8.09
N ILE A 268 0.01 14.73 -9.06
CA ILE A 268 1.10 13.75 -8.92
C ILE A 268 2.05 14.19 -7.80
N SER A 269 2.38 13.26 -6.92
CA SER A 269 3.39 13.46 -5.88
C SER A 269 4.78 13.29 -6.47
N SER A 270 5.77 14.08 -6.05
CA SER A 270 7.18 13.89 -6.41
C SER A 270 8.01 13.89 -5.13
N PRO A 271 8.12 12.74 -4.44
CA PRO A 271 8.71 12.68 -3.10
C PRO A 271 10.15 13.20 -3.02
N LEU A 272 10.90 13.13 -4.11
CA LEU A 272 12.29 13.61 -4.20
C LEU A 272 12.44 14.89 -5.05
N SER A 273 11.41 15.73 -5.13
CA SER A 273 11.47 16.99 -5.89
C SER A 273 12.57 17.93 -5.40
N THR A 274 12.99 17.83 -4.13
CA THR A 274 14.13 18.57 -3.57
C THR A 274 15.47 18.24 -4.24
N TYR A 275 15.56 17.06 -4.87
CA TYR A 275 16.71 16.59 -5.64
C TYR A 275 16.51 16.76 -7.16
N TYR A 276 15.54 17.59 -7.58
CA TYR A 276 15.16 17.79 -8.99
C TYR A 276 14.67 16.53 -9.71
N LEU A 277 14.36 15.46 -8.96
CA LEU A 277 13.68 14.28 -9.46
C LEU A 277 12.18 14.52 -9.35
N VAL A 278 11.60 15.03 -10.44
CA VAL A 278 10.16 15.26 -10.58
C VAL A 278 9.56 14.18 -11.46
N ARG A 279 8.39 13.66 -11.04
CA ARG A 279 7.58 12.78 -11.91
C ARG A 279 7.08 13.59 -13.12
N ASN A 280 6.63 12.89 -14.16
CA ASN A 280 6.36 13.48 -15.46
C ASN A 280 5.42 14.71 -15.37
N PRO A 281 5.93 15.94 -15.61
CA PRO A 281 5.13 17.15 -15.38
C PRO A 281 3.95 17.26 -16.34
N ARG A 282 3.98 16.57 -17.49
CA ARG A 282 2.85 16.50 -18.43
C ARG A 282 1.61 15.86 -17.80
N TYR A 283 1.80 14.93 -16.87
CA TYR A 283 0.72 14.18 -16.23
C TYR A 283 0.31 14.74 -14.87
N THR A 284 0.91 15.86 -14.44
CA THR A 284 0.75 16.45 -13.09
C THR A 284 -0.68 16.46 -12.58
N ASN A 285 -1.65 16.87 -13.41
CA ASN A 285 -3.05 17.01 -13.01
C ASN A 285 -4.02 16.17 -13.87
N THR A 286 -3.53 15.06 -14.40
CA THR A 286 -4.31 14.16 -15.26
C THR A 286 -5.07 13.09 -14.47
N GLY A 287 -6.04 12.45 -15.11
CA GLY A 287 -6.90 11.46 -14.48
C GLY A 287 -8.09 12.05 -13.73
N LYS A 288 -8.95 11.17 -13.26
CA LYS A 288 -10.17 11.46 -12.51
C LYS A 288 -10.10 10.75 -11.16
N PHE A 289 -10.69 11.38 -10.15
CA PHE A 289 -10.95 10.71 -8.87
C PHE A 289 -11.84 9.49 -9.08
N VAL A 290 -11.59 8.44 -8.30
CA VAL A 290 -12.24 7.15 -8.46
C VAL A 290 -13.10 6.85 -7.24
N LYS A 291 -14.38 6.56 -7.44
CA LYS A 291 -15.20 5.96 -6.38
C LYS A 291 -14.75 4.55 -6.14
N PHE A 292 -14.90 4.08 -4.91
CA PHE A 292 -14.57 2.70 -4.59
C PHE A 292 -15.38 1.70 -5.44
N SER A 293 -16.65 1.99 -5.75
CA SER A 293 -17.45 1.16 -6.67
C SER A 293 -16.80 1.00 -8.04
N ASP A 294 -16.25 2.08 -8.58
CA ASP A 294 -15.66 2.11 -9.92
C ASP A 294 -14.29 1.40 -9.91
N PHE A 295 -13.53 1.55 -8.82
CA PHE A 295 -12.31 0.79 -8.58
C PHE A 295 -12.56 -0.72 -8.57
N LEU A 296 -13.66 -1.16 -7.94
CA LEU A 296 -14.04 -2.56 -7.97
C LEU A 296 -14.22 -3.02 -9.42
N GLU A 297 -14.90 -2.26 -10.28
CA GLU A 297 -15.07 -2.67 -11.69
C GLU A 297 -13.73 -2.90 -12.41
N TYR A 298 -12.67 -2.14 -12.10
CA TYR A 298 -11.33 -2.39 -12.67
C TYR A 298 -10.76 -3.77 -12.32
N GLY A 299 -11.18 -4.38 -11.21
CA GLY A 299 -10.70 -5.68 -10.80
C GLY A 299 -11.48 -6.89 -11.31
N LYS A 300 -12.64 -6.72 -11.96
CA LYS A 300 -13.56 -7.84 -12.28
C LYS A 300 -13.19 -8.64 -13.52
N ASP A 301 -12.56 -8.00 -14.49
CA ASP A 301 -12.36 -8.55 -15.84
C ASP A 301 -10.88 -8.53 -16.28
N GLN A 302 -9.96 -8.59 -15.31
CA GLN A 302 -8.51 -8.47 -15.54
C GLN A 302 -7.78 -9.68 -14.95
N ASP A 303 -6.57 -9.96 -15.44
CA ASP A 303 -5.69 -11.04 -14.95
C ASP A 303 -5.03 -10.69 -13.59
N LEU A 304 -5.83 -10.16 -12.67
CA LEU A 304 -5.40 -9.78 -11.34
C LEU A 304 -5.57 -10.96 -10.37
N SER A 305 -4.54 -11.18 -9.56
CA SER A 305 -4.59 -12.07 -8.39
C SER A 305 -5.49 -11.51 -7.27
N GLY A 306 -5.82 -10.21 -7.31
CA GLY A 306 -6.90 -9.61 -6.53
C GLY A 306 -6.71 -8.10 -6.30
N ILE A 307 -7.42 -7.55 -5.31
CA ILE A 307 -7.38 -6.11 -4.98
C ILE A 307 -7.08 -5.86 -3.51
N MET A 308 -6.17 -4.94 -3.23
CA MET A 308 -5.79 -4.50 -1.90
C MET A 308 -6.63 -3.29 -1.47
N ILE A 309 -7.10 -3.27 -0.22
CA ILE A 309 -7.90 -2.17 0.31
C ILE A 309 -7.23 -1.67 1.58
N THR A 310 -6.59 -0.52 1.46
CA THR A 310 -5.98 0.21 2.58
C THR A 310 -7.07 1.07 3.22
N ILE A 311 -7.16 1.09 4.55
CA ILE A 311 -8.21 1.86 5.24
C ILE A 311 -7.55 2.78 6.25
N GLU A 312 -7.61 4.07 5.95
CA GLU A 312 -7.05 5.14 6.75
C GLU A 312 -8.21 5.96 7.30
N VAL A 313 -8.86 5.50 8.37
CA VAL A 313 -10.13 6.12 8.84
C VAL A 313 -10.05 6.60 10.28
N ILE A 314 -10.48 7.86 10.46
CA ILE A 314 -10.83 8.53 11.73
C ILE A 314 -12.36 8.74 11.89
N LEU A 315 -13.16 8.56 10.84
CA LEU A 315 -14.62 8.70 10.94
C LEU A 315 -15.30 7.57 11.72
N PRO A 316 -16.54 7.78 12.23
CA PRO A 316 -17.26 6.77 13.00
C PRO A 316 -17.34 5.46 12.23
N LEU A 317 -16.63 4.47 12.77
CA LEU A 317 -16.36 3.17 12.15
C LEU A 317 -17.62 2.39 11.76
N GLU A 318 -18.78 2.73 12.32
CA GLU A 318 -20.06 2.08 12.00
C GLU A 318 -20.63 2.54 10.65
N VAL A 319 -20.47 3.82 10.29
CA VAL A 319 -20.97 4.38 9.03
C VAL A 319 -20.14 3.87 7.86
N THR A 320 -18.80 3.97 7.96
CA THR A 320 -17.87 3.46 6.93
C THR A 320 -17.98 1.94 6.77
N SER A 321 -18.23 1.23 7.88
CA SER A 321 -18.43 -0.23 7.87
C SER A 321 -19.62 -0.68 7.03
N THR A 322 -20.75 0.00 7.24
CA THR A 322 -22.00 -0.32 6.56
C THR A 322 -21.89 0.00 5.07
N LEU A 323 -21.27 1.13 4.73
CA LEU A 323 -21.03 1.55 3.36
C LEU A 323 -20.14 0.55 2.61
N ILE A 324 -18.99 0.17 3.15
CA ILE A 324 -18.07 -0.74 2.47
C ILE A 324 -18.70 -2.13 2.32
N SER A 325 -19.36 -2.64 3.36
CA SER A 325 -20.06 -3.93 3.28
C SER A 325 -21.16 -3.91 2.21
N SER A 326 -21.91 -2.80 2.12
CA SER A 326 -22.96 -2.66 1.09
C SER A 326 -22.39 -2.63 -0.33
N VAL A 327 -21.31 -1.89 -0.57
CA VAL A 327 -20.66 -1.79 -1.88
C VAL A 327 -20.02 -3.11 -2.30
N MET A 328 -19.46 -3.87 -1.35
CA MET A 328 -18.86 -5.17 -1.62
C MET A 328 -19.90 -6.26 -1.91
N LEU A 329 -21.06 -6.22 -1.24
CA LEU A 329 -22.15 -7.17 -1.50
C LEU A 329 -22.80 -6.94 -2.86
N THR A 330 -22.91 -5.68 -3.30
CA THR A 330 -23.52 -5.35 -4.59
C THR A 330 -22.58 -5.60 -5.78
N SER A 331 -21.27 -5.62 -5.57
CA SER A 331 -20.29 -5.75 -6.65
C SER A 331 -20.05 -7.19 -7.14
N GLN A 332 -20.58 -8.24 -6.49
CA GLN A 332 -20.45 -9.65 -6.92
C GLN A 332 -19.01 -10.15 -7.16
N PHE A 333 -18.01 -9.57 -6.48
CA PHE A 333 -16.61 -10.03 -6.60
C PHE A 333 -16.40 -11.44 -6.03
N THR A 334 -15.89 -12.35 -6.85
CA THR A 334 -15.67 -13.76 -6.47
C THR A 334 -14.21 -14.08 -6.12
N ASN A 335 -13.23 -13.29 -6.59
CA ASN A 335 -11.79 -13.45 -6.31
C ASN A 335 -11.20 -12.19 -5.67
N LEU A 336 -11.47 -12.01 -4.38
CA LEU A 336 -11.05 -10.81 -3.66
C LEU A 336 -9.89 -11.09 -2.69
N THR A 337 -8.72 -10.55 -3.02
CA THR A 337 -7.54 -10.59 -2.16
C THR A 337 -7.44 -9.31 -1.33
N LEU A 338 -8.42 -9.07 -0.45
CA LEU A 338 -8.37 -7.96 0.52
C LEU A 338 -7.00 -8.00 1.23
N PHE A 339 -6.27 -6.89 1.24
CA PHE A 339 -5.09 -6.66 2.08
C PHE A 339 -5.36 -5.38 2.85
N TYR A 340 -5.81 -5.51 4.09
CA TYR A 340 -6.03 -4.35 4.96
C TYR A 340 -4.70 -3.68 5.28
N SER A 341 -4.57 -2.37 5.29
CA SER A 341 -3.43 -1.67 5.89
C SER A 341 -3.94 -0.43 6.59
N LYS A 342 -3.55 -0.25 7.86
CA LYS A 342 -3.85 0.95 8.64
C LYS A 342 -2.56 1.75 8.76
N LYS A 343 -2.34 2.78 7.94
CA LYS A 343 -1.35 3.80 8.28
C LYS A 343 -1.91 4.58 9.47
N ARG A 344 -1.15 4.66 10.57
CA ARG A 344 -1.55 5.44 11.74
C ARG A 344 -1.16 6.88 11.50
N VAL A 345 -2.11 7.77 11.71
CA VAL A 345 -1.82 9.17 12.03
C VAL A 345 -1.03 9.19 13.34
N LEU A 346 0.08 9.92 13.33
CA LEU A 346 0.87 10.23 14.52
C LEU A 346 0.00 11.11 15.44
N VAL A 347 -0.28 10.62 16.64
CA VAL A 347 -0.79 11.44 17.76
C VAL A 347 0.42 11.87 18.58
#